data_AF-A0A4Q9H194-F1
#
_entry.id   AF-A0A4Q9H194-F1
#
_cell.length_a   1.000
_cell.length_b   1.000
_cell.length_c   1.000
_cell.angle_alpha   90.00
_cell.angle_beta   90.00
_cell.angle_gamma   90.00
#
_symmetry.space_group_name_H-M   'P 1'
#
loop_
_entity.id
_entity.type
_entity.pdbx_description
1 polymer ?
#
loop_
_entity_poly.entity_id
_entity_poly.type
_entity_poly.pdbx_seq_one_letter_code
_entity_poly.pdbx_strand_id
1 'polypeptide(L)'
;MKANLNKRSQRGQGMTEYIVIVALIAVAAIATYQFFGQTVRSQTAGIARELSGQDATQAINEGRARANDAQTQGTTRKGLGAYDNDNSR
;
A
#
# COMPACT_ATOMS: atom_id res chain seq x y z
N MET A 1 -52.10 10.19 20.45
CA MET A 1 -50.80 9.82 21.03
C MET A 1 -49.74 9.90 19.94
N LYS A 2 -48.76 10.80 20.03
CA LYS A 2 -47.62 10.86 19.09
C LYS A 2 -46.38 10.38 19.83
N ALA A 3 -45.82 9.25 19.41
CA ALA A 3 -44.58 8.72 19.96
C ALA A 3 -43.39 9.53 19.42
N ASN A 4 -42.68 10.23 20.31
CA ASN A 4 -41.41 10.87 19.99
C ASN A 4 -40.32 9.80 19.94
N LEU A 5 -39.82 9.49 18.74
CA LEU A 5 -38.60 8.69 18.58
C LEU A 5 -37.41 9.56 18.97
N ASN A 6 -36.87 9.34 20.18
CA ASN A 6 -35.61 9.92 20.62
C ASN A 6 -34.46 9.44 19.72
N LYS A 7 -34.15 10.21 18.68
CA LYS A 7 -32.93 10.06 17.88
C LYS A 7 -31.77 10.54 18.75
N ARG A 8 -31.09 9.61 19.44
CA ARG A 8 -29.86 9.89 20.21
C ARG A 8 -28.88 10.61 19.26
N SER A 9 -28.73 11.92 19.42
CA SER A 9 -27.69 12.68 18.71
C SER A 9 -26.36 12.27 19.29
N GLN A 10 -25.57 11.53 18.51
CA GLN A 10 -24.24 11.12 18.90
C GLN A 10 -23.29 12.33 18.84
N ARG A 11 -23.26 13.10 19.92
CA ARG A 11 -22.33 14.23 20.09
C ARG A 11 -20.97 13.63 20.48
N GLY A 12 -20.22 13.19 19.47
CA GLY A 12 -18.88 12.61 19.63
C GLY A 12 -18.48 11.57 18.58
N GLN A 13 -19.44 10.98 17.86
CA GLN A 13 -19.19 9.93 16.86
C GLN A 13 -18.36 10.42 15.65
N GLY A 14 -18.29 11.74 15.43
CA GLY A 14 -17.68 12.31 14.24
C GLY A 14 -16.23 12.77 14.34
N MET A 15 -15.62 12.86 15.54
CA MET A 15 -14.28 13.46 15.67
C MET A 15 -13.23 12.41 16.04
N THR A 16 -13.47 11.60 17.08
CA THR A 16 -12.51 10.59 17.52
C THR A 16 -12.40 9.40 16.56
N GLU A 17 -13.50 8.97 15.96
CA GLU A 17 -13.49 7.87 14.97
C GLU A 17 -12.74 8.28 13.70
N TYR A 18 -12.90 9.54 13.28
CA TYR A 18 -12.22 10.09 12.11
C TYR A 18 -10.73 10.29 12.36
N ILE A 19 -10.32 10.71 13.56
CA ILE A 19 -8.90 10.81 13.92
C ILE A 19 -8.20 9.46 13.79
N VAL A 20 -8.84 8.37 14.24
CA VAL A 20 -8.26 7.02 14.13
C VAL A 20 -8.15 6.59 12.66
N ILE A 21 -9.20 6.78 11.86
CA ILE A 21 -9.15 6.43 10.42
C ILE A 21 -8.09 7.24 9.68
N VAL A 22 -8.01 8.56 9.95
CA VAL A 22 -7.00 9.44 9.34
C VAL A 22 -5.59 9.03 9.76
N ALA A 23 -5.38 8.67 11.02
CA ALA A 23 -4.08 8.18 11.49
C ALA A 23 -3.65 6.89 10.76
N LEU A 24 -4.57 5.94 10.55
CA LEU A 24 -4.29 4.72 9.81
C LEU A 24 -3.95 4.99 8.34
N ILE A 25 -4.69 5.89 7.68
CA ILE A 25 -4.41 6.30 6.30
C ILE A 25 -3.05 7.00 6.21
N ALA A 26 -2.71 7.88 7.16
CA ALA A 26 -1.44 8.59 7.17
C ALA A 26 -0.25 7.63 7.30
N VAL A 27 -0.33 6.65 8.18
CA VAL A 27 0.73 5.61 8.33
C VAL A 27 0.86 4.79 7.04
N ALA A 28 -0.25 4.35 6.45
CA ALA A 28 -0.24 3.61 5.20
C ALA A 28 0.36 4.43 4.04
N ALA A 29 0.03 5.72 3.96
CA ALA A 29 0.56 6.65 2.96
C ALA A 29 2.08 6.83 3.11
N ILE A 30 2.58 7.03 4.34
CA ILE A 30 4.03 7.14 4.59
C ILE A 30 4.76 5.87 4.12
N ALA A 31 4.21 4.68 4.39
CA ALA A 31 4.80 3.42 3.96
C ALA A 31 4.82 3.27 2.42
N THR A 32 3.70 3.57 1.76
CA THR A 32 3.60 3.49 0.29
C THR A 32 4.48 4.52 -0.40
N TYR A 33 4.55 5.77 0.08
CA TYR A 33 5.43 6.79 -0.47
C TYR A 33 6.91 6.42 -0.35
N GLN A 34 7.34 5.85 0.78
CA GLN A 34 8.72 5.37 0.93
C GLN A 34 9.03 4.24 -0.06
N PHE A 35 8.17 3.23 -0.12
CA PHE A 35 8.38 2.06 -0.98
C PHE A 35 8.35 2.42 -2.47
N PHE A 36 7.36 3.21 -2.89
CA PHE A 36 7.21 3.62 -4.29
C PHE A 36 8.26 4.66 -4.68
N GLY A 37 8.61 5.59 -3.78
CA GLY A 37 9.65 6.59 -4.01
C GLY A 37 11.04 5.97 -4.22
N GLN A 38 11.39 4.93 -3.45
CA GLN A 38 12.62 4.16 -3.68
C GLN A 38 12.60 3.45 -5.04
N THR A 39 11.48 2.80 -5.38
CA THR A 39 11.33 2.07 -6.65
C THR A 39 11.47 2.99 -7.86
N VAL A 40 10.75 4.11 -7.86
CA VAL A 40 10.81 5.12 -8.94
C VAL A 40 12.23 5.66 -9.07
N ARG A 41 12.87 6.04 -7.95
CA ARG A 41 14.24 6.57 -7.98
C ARG A 41 15.25 5.55 -8.51
N SER A 42 15.16 4.29 -8.10
CA SER A 42 16.04 3.22 -8.60
C SER A 42 15.87 2.98 -10.10
N GLN A 43 14.63 2.99 -10.60
CA GLN A 43 14.35 2.83 -12.03
C GLN A 43 14.82 4.05 -12.83
N THR A 44 14.55 5.27 -12.36
CA THR A 44 15.04 6.50 -12.98
C THR A 44 16.57 6.55 -13.00
N ALA A 45 17.24 6.08 -11.95
CA ALA A 45 18.69 5.95 -11.93
C ALA A 45 19.20 4.88 -12.92
N GLY A 46 18.45 3.80 -13.15
CA GLY A 46 18.71 2.83 -14.21
C GLY A 46 18.65 3.47 -15.59
N ILE A 47 17.56 4.19 -15.89
CA ILE A 47 17.36 4.89 -17.16
C ILE A 47 18.43 5.97 -17.37
N ALA A 48 18.76 6.74 -16.33
CA ALA A 48 19.80 7.77 -16.41
C ALA A 48 21.18 7.15 -16.69
N ARG A 49 21.49 5.98 -16.11
CA ARG A 49 22.72 5.24 -16.41
C ARG A 49 22.74 4.75 -17.86
N GLU A 50 21.63 4.18 -18.34
CA GLU A 50 21.49 3.73 -19.72
C GLU A 50 21.65 4.89 -20.72
N LEU A 51 21.04 6.05 -20.43
CA LEU A 51 21.18 7.26 -21.23
C LEU A 51 22.62 7.82 -21.21
N SER A 52 23.35 7.63 -20.11
CA SER A 52 24.78 7.98 -20.02
C SER A 52 25.71 6.97 -20.70
N GLY A 53 25.16 5.90 -21.31
CA GLY A 53 25.92 4.84 -21.95
C GLY A 53 26.52 3.81 -20.98
N GLN A 54 26.12 3.84 -19.70
CA GLN A 54 26.52 2.86 -18.69
C GLN A 54 25.53 1.69 -18.64
N ASP A 55 26.04 0.51 -18.31
CA ASP A 55 25.23 -0.70 -18.23
C ASP A 55 24.12 -0.58 -17.17
N ALA A 56 22.86 -0.68 -17.62
CA ALA A 56 21.65 -0.64 -16.81
C ALA A 56 21.03 -2.04 -16.58
N THR A 57 21.68 -3.11 -17.03
CA THR A 57 21.19 -4.49 -16.95
C THR A 57 20.74 -4.87 -15.54
N GLN A 58 21.45 -4.41 -14.50
CA GLN A 58 21.07 -4.65 -13.11
C GLN A 58 19.72 -4.00 -12.75
N ALA A 59 19.50 -2.75 -13.14
CA ALA A 59 18.26 -2.04 -12.86
C ALA A 59 17.06 -2.64 -13.63
N ILE A 60 17.32 -3.09 -14.87
CA ILE A 60 16.32 -3.79 -15.69
C ILE A 60 15.95 -5.14 -15.05
N ASN A 61 16.93 -5.90 -14.57
CA ASN A 61 16.69 -7.19 -13.91
C ASN A 61 15.93 -7.03 -12.59
N GLU A 62 16.26 -6.03 -11.79
CA GLU A 62 15.49 -5.68 -10.58
C GLU A 62 14.05 -5.24 -10.93
N GLY A 63 13.87 -4.48 -12.00
CA GLY A 63 12.55 -4.09 -12.50
C GLY A 63 11.69 -5.30 -12.89
N ARG A 64 12.28 -6.27 -13.62
CA ARG A 64 11.61 -7.54 -13.97
C ARG A 64 11.26 -8.38 -12.75
N ALA A 65 12.17 -8.49 -11.79
CA ALA A 65 11.92 -9.22 -10.55
C ALA A 65 10.73 -8.63 -9.78
N ARG A 66 10.70 -7.31 -9.58
CA ARG A 66 9.57 -6.63 -8.92
C ARG A 66 8.26 -6.75 -9.69
N ALA A 67 8.31 -6.73 -11.02
CA ALA A 67 7.13 -6.93 -11.86
C ALA A 67 6.55 -8.35 -11.69
N ASN A 68 7.41 -9.37 -11.67
CA ASN A 68 7.01 -10.76 -11.43
C ASN A 68 6.46 -10.95 -10.00
N ASP A 69 7.07 -10.33 -9.00
CA ASP A 69 6.57 -10.34 -7.62
C ASP A 69 5.20 -9.68 -7.53
N ALA A 70 5.01 -8.51 -8.16
CA ALA A 70 3.72 -7.82 -8.20
C ALA A 70 2.64 -8.67 -8.88
N GLN A 71 2.98 -9.35 -9.98
CA GLN A 71 2.08 -10.26 -10.69
C GLN A 71 1.72 -11.48 -9.82
N THR A 72 2.68 -12.04 -9.10
CA THR A 72 2.46 -13.13 -8.14
C THR A 72 1.55 -12.69 -6.99
N GLN A 73 1.81 -11.52 -6.40
CA GLN A 73 1.01 -10.97 -5.31
C GLN A 73 -0.41 -10.62 -5.75
N GLY A 74 -0.60 -10.15 -7.00
CA GLY A 74 -1.92 -9.83 -7.56
C GLY A 74 -2.74 -11.06 -7.96
N THR A 75 -2.08 -12.17 -8.29
CA THR A 75 -2.74 -13.46 -8.62
C THR A 75 -2.97 -14.34 -7.41
N THR A 76 -2.25 -14.09 -6.31
CA THR A 76 -2.46 -14.76 -5.02
C THR A 76 -3.81 -14.33 -4.44
N ARG A 77 -4.76 -15.27 -4.36
CA ARG A 77 -6.06 -15.04 -3.69
C ARG A 77 -5.85 -14.82 -2.20
N LYS A 78 -5.79 -13.56 -1.76
CA LYS A 78 -5.78 -13.19 -0.33
C LYS A 78 -7.19 -13.21 0.24
N GLY A 79 -7.71 -14.41 0.46
CA GLY A 79 -8.99 -14.66 1.13
C GLY A 79 -8.82 -15.02 2.60
N LEU A 80 -9.89 -14.90 3.40
CA LEU A 80 -9.90 -15.28 4.83
C LEU A 80 -9.50 -16.76 5.07
N GLY A 81 -9.66 -17.63 4.07
CA GLY A 81 -9.22 -19.03 4.12
C GLY A 81 -7.70 -19.26 3.95
N ALA A 82 -6.93 -18.23 3.63
CA ALA A 82 -5.47 -18.30 3.54
C ALA A 82 -4.76 -17.88 4.85
N TYR A 83 -5.50 -17.44 5.87
CA TYR A 83 -4.93 -16.99 7.15
C TYR A 83 -4.22 -18.10 7.95
N ASP A 84 -4.56 -19.37 7.71
CA ASP A 84 -3.93 -20.52 8.37
C ASP A 84 -2.68 -21.03 7.62
N ASN A 85 -2.47 -20.59 6.36
CA ASN A 85 -1.40 -21.10 5.49
C ASN A 85 -0.15 -20.20 5.40
N ASP A 86 -0.06 -19.14 6.20
CA ASP A 86 1.14 -18.28 6.28
C ASP A 86 1.76 -18.31 7.70
N ASN A 87 1.98 -19.52 8.24
CA ASN A 87 2.88 -19.72 9.38
C ASN A 87 4.24 -20.24 8.91
N SER A 88 4.81 -19.57 7.91
CA SER A 88 6.19 -19.77 7.49
C SER A 88 6.82 -18.42 7.13
N ARG A 89 7.02 -17.61 8.16
CA ARG A 89 8.04 -16.56 8.19
C ARG A 89 8.98 -16.82 9.35
#